data_AF-A0A7T7L230-F1
#
_entry.id   AF-A0A7T7L230-F1
#
_cell.length_a   1.000
_cell.length_b   1.000
_cell.length_c   1.000
_cell.angle_alpha   90.00
_cell.angle_beta   90.00
_cell.angle_gamma   90.00
#
_symmetry.space_group_name_H-M   'P 1'
#
loop_
_entity.id
_entity.type
_entity.pdbx_description
1 polymer ?
#
loop_
_entity_poly.entity_id
_entity_poly.type
_entity_poly.pdbx_seq_one_letter_code
_entity_poly.pdbx_strand_id
1 'polypeptide(L)' 'MRHLPLLVRELRELPPQDGWACYEGTGCACMVCCCGLTTGFIDKREARRQAEQHGT' A
#
# COMPACT_ATOMS: atom_id res chain seq x y z
N MET A 1 19.04 -5.60 11.92
CA MET A 1 17.62 -5.22 12.07
C MET A 1 16.82 -6.13 11.16
N ARG A 2 15.71 -6.73 11.62
CA ARG A 2 14.87 -7.57 10.74
C ARG A 2 13.97 -6.67 9.91
N HIS A 3 14.09 -6.72 8.59
CA HIS A 3 13.22 -5.96 7.69
C HIS A 3 11.86 -6.67 7.55
N LEU A 4 10.78 -5.95 7.82
CA LEU A 4 9.40 -6.43 7.72
C LEU A 4 8.57 -5.43 6.92
N PRO A 5 8.75 -5.36 5.58
CA PRO A 5 8.01 -4.42 4.75
C PRO A 5 6.53 -4.80 4.72
N LEU A 6 5.66 -3.80 4.95
CA LEU A 6 4.22 -3.89 4.82
C LEU A 6 3.77 -3.14 3.57
N LEU A 7 2.74 -3.68 2.90
CA LEU A 7 2.08 -3.00 1.78
C LEU A 7 0.77 -2.39 2.24
N VAL A 8 0.64 -1.08 2.08
CA VAL A 8 -0.58 -0.31 2.35
C VAL A 8 -1.21 0.09 1.02
N ARG A 9 -2.46 -0.31 0.78
CA ARG A 9 -3.17 0.02 -0.46
C ARG A 9 -3.79 1.41 -0.36
N GLU A 10 -3.69 2.18 -1.43
CA GLU A 10 -4.45 3.43 -1.54
C GLU A 10 -5.92 3.12 -1.85
N LEU A 11 -6.81 3.81 -1.14
CA LEU A 11 -8.25 3.74 -1.33
C LEU A 11 -8.78 5.09 -1.78
N ARG A 12 -9.72 5.06 -2.72
CA ARG A 12 -10.53 6.23 -3.09
C ARG A 12 -11.93 6.03 -2.55
N GLU A 13 -12.44 7.08 -1.91
CA GLU A 13 -13.82 7.11 -1.43
C GLU A 13 -14.79 7.20 -2.62
N LEU A 14 -15.89 6.45 -2.51
CA LEU A 14 -17.00 6.44 -3.46
C LEU A 14 -18.26 6.99 -2.78
N PRO A 15 -19.27 7.45 -3.56
CA PRO A 15 -20.56 7.78 -2.99
C PRO A 15 -21.11 6.62 -2.14
N PRO A 16 -21.69 6.90 -0.96
CA PRO A 16 -22.22 5.86 -0.09
C PRO A 16 -23.37 5.11 -0.77
N GLN A 17 -23.50 3.81 -0.49
CA GLN A 17 -24.56 2.95 -1.02
C GLN A 17 -25.31 2.31 0.15
N ASP A 18 -26.63 2.49 0.18
CA ASP A 18 -27.51 1.94 1.23
C ASP A 18 -27.08 2.29 2.67
N GLY A 19 -26.55 3.49 2.87
CA GLY A 19 -26.06 3.97 4.17
C GLY A 19 -24.65 3.49 4.55
N TRP A 20 -23.97 2.75 3.67
CA TRP A 20 -22.59 2.30 3.89
C TRP A 20 -21.58 3.19 3.19
N ALA A 21 -20.46 3.48 3.86
CA ALA A 21 -19.30 4.08 3.23
C ALA A 21 -18.68 3.09 2.22
N CYS A 22 -18.40 3.57 1.01
CA CYS A 22 -17.87 2.76 -0.07
C CYS A 22 -16.46 3.22 -0.44
N TYR A 23 -15.59 2.26 -0.75
CA TYR A 23 -14.22 2.52 -1.15
C TYR A 23 -13.81 1.59 -2.28
N GLU A 24 -12.95 2.08 -3.17
CA GLU A 24 -12.28 1.26 -4.19
C GLU A 24 -10.76 1.40 -4.10
N GLY A 25 -10.04 0.41 -4.63
CA GLY A 25 -8.59 0.51 -4.75
C GLY A 25 -8.20 1.30 -5.97
N THR A 26 -7.24 2.23 -5.84
CA THR A 26 -6.76 3.04 -6.97
C THR A 26 -5.80 2.29 -7.90
N GLY A 27 -5.28 1.14 -7.44
CA GLY A 27 -4.17 0.44 -8.08
C GLY A 27 -2.80 0.81 -7.52
N CYS A 28 -2.73 1.84 -6.68
CA CYS A 28 -1.50 2.25 -6.00
C CYS A 28 -1.36 1.58 -4.62
N ALA A 29 -0.11 1.41 -4.19
CA ALA A 29 0.26 0.98 -2.85
C ALA A 29 1.56 1.65 -2.40
N CYS A 30 1.74 1.70 -1.09
CA CYS A 30 2.96 2.17 -0.44
C CYS A 30 3.60 1.01 0.33
N MET A 31 4.91 0.85 0.20
CA MET A 31 5.68 -0.02 1.08
C MET A 31 6.17 0.80 2.28
N VAL A 32 5.96 0.30 3.50
CA VAL A 32 6.47 0.87 4.75
C VAL A 32 7.26 -0.19 5.50
N CYS A 33 8.47 0.14 5.96
CA CYS A 33 9.29 -0.78 6.74
C CYS A 33 9.71 -0.15 8.07
N CYS A 34 9.90 -0.99 9.10
CA CYS A 34 10.35 -0.55 10.42
C CYS A 34 11.74 0.11 10.44
N CYS A 35 12.52 -0.01 9.36
CA CYS A 35 13.80 0.70 9.20
C CYS A 35 13.65 2.16 8.71
N GLY A 36 12.41 2.64 8.52
CA GLY A 36 12.10 4.01 8.08
C GLY A 36 11.90 4.17 6.57
N LEU A 37 12.09 3.11 5.77
CA LEU A 37 11.86 3.17 4.33
C LEU A 37 10.36 3.28 4.01
N THR A 38 10.01 4.27 3.19
CA THR A 38 8.65 4.51 2.67
C THR A 38 8.73 4.92 1.20
N THR A 39 7.94 4.29 0.32
CA THR A 39 8.01 4.51 -1.14
C THR A 39 7.07 5.61 -1.65
N GLY A 40 6.18 6.11 -0.80
CA GLY A 40 4.97 6.79 -1.26
C GLY A 40 4.01 5.84 -2.00
N PHE A 41 2.87 6.36 -2.48
CA PHE A 41 1.93 5.59 -3.28
C PHE A 41 2.39 5.50 -4.73
N ILE A 42 2.79 4.30 -5.13
CA ILE A 42 3.23 3.94 -6.50
C ILE A 42 2.40 2.75 -7.00
N ASP A 43 2.60 2.31 -8.24
CA ASP A 43 1.92 1.12 -8.75
C ASP A 43 2.08 -0.08 -7.78
N LYS A 44 0.98 -0.77 -7.48
CA LYS A 44 0.97 -1.85 -6.49
C LYS A 44 1.94 -2.99 -6.84
N ARG A 45 2.15 -3.29 -8.12
CA ARG A 45 3.09 -4.35 -8.53
C ARG A 45 4.52 -3.91 -8.25
N GLU A 46 4.83 -2.65 -8.49
CA GLU A 46 6.13 -2.07 -8.17
C GLU A 46 6.39 -2.01 -6.66
N ALA A 47 5.43 -1.54 -5.87
CA ALA A 47 5.55 -1.53 -4.41
C ALA A 47 5.80 -2.94 -3.85
N ARG A 48 5.10 -3.96 -4.40
CA ARG A 48 5.31 -5.35 -4.03
C ARG A 48 6.71 -5.84 -4.39
N ARG A 49 7.19 -5.54 -5.59
CA ARG A 49 8.56 -5.90 -6.01
C ARG A 49 9.60 -5.31 -5.06
N GLN A 50 9.45 -4.04 -4.68
CA GLN A 50 10.36 -3.38 -3.74
C GLN A 50 10.29 -4.00 -2.34
N ALA A 51 9.11 -4.38 -1.86
CA ALA A 51 8.94 -5.07 -0.59
C ALA A 51 9.64 -6.44 -0.58
N GLU A 52 9.49 -7.23 -1.64
CA GLU A 52 10.15 -8.53 -1.80
C GLU A 52 11.67 -8.38 -1.83
N GLN A 53 12.20 -7.38 -2.55
CA GLN A 53 13.65 -7.09 -2.60
C GLN A 53 14.21 -6.57 -1.28
N HIS A 54 13.43 -5.81 -0.52
CA HIS A 54 13.87 -5.20 0.74
C HIS A 54 13.82 -6.15 1.94
N GLY A 55 12.94 -7.17 1.90
CA GLY A 55 12.77 -8.15 2.97
C GLY A 55 13.79 -9.30 2.97
N THR A 56 14.58 -9.44 1.90
CA THR A 56 15.73 -10.35 1.78
C THR A 56 16.99 -9.76 2.39
#